data_AF-A0A3D2Q3V0-F1
#
_entry.id   AF-A0A3D2Q3V0-F1
#
_cell.length_a   1.000
_cell.length_b   1.000
_cell.length_c   1.000
_cell.angle_alpha   90.00
_cell.angle_beta   90.00
_cell.angle_gamma   90.00
#
_symmetry.space_group_name_H-M   'P 1'
#
loop_
_entity.id
_entity.type
_entity.pdbx_description
1 polymer ?
#
loop_
_entity_poly.entity_id
_entity_poly.type
_entity_poly.pdbx_seq_one_letter_code
_entity_poly.pdbx_strand_id
1 'polypeptide(L)'
;MSDRLFQESQFDKLTIKIASDDVIRNEWSRGEIKKPETINYRTFKPEKGGLFCEKIFGPTRDWECACGKYKKIKHKGIVCDRCGVEVTLSKVRRERMAHIELAVPVVHIWFFKTMPSRIGNILGMTSADLERIIYYEEYVVLDSGQTALEKKQLLSDSEYREAQEKWGTEAFRVGMGGEAVRELLEKEDLPLLNQDLKEKLRKTKSMQGRMKIAKRLKIVEGFSNSPNRPDWMVMGCVPVIPPDLRPLVPLDGGRFATSDLNDLYRRVINRNNRLKSILRLKTPDVIIRNEKRMLQEAVDALFDNGRHGHPVMGAGNRPLKSLSDMLKGKTGRFRQNLLGKRVDYSGRSVIVVGPDLRFNQCGLPKQMALELFEPFIVKRLKDLNYVYTIRSAKKMIQRQAPEVWDVLEEIIKGHPVLLNRAPTLHRLGIQAFEPVLIEGKAIRIHPLVCSAFNADFDGD
;
A
#
# COMPACT_ATOMS: atom_id res chain seq x y z
N MET A 1 -21.22 5.14 22.81
CA MET A 1 -19.89 4.53 22.60
C MET A 1 -19.45 4.53 21.12
N SER A 2 -20.34 4.65 20.14
CA SER A 2 -19.99 4.90 18.74
C SER A 2 -19.39 6.29 18.49
N ASP A 3 -19.89 7.32 19.19
CA ASP A 3 -19.48 8.71 18.93
C ASP A 3 -18.08 9.06 19.47
N ARG A 4 -17.59 8.35 20.50
CA ARG A 4 -16.22 8.55 21.01
C ARG A 4 -15.14 8.03 20.05
N LEU A 5 -15.43 7.02 19.24
CA LEU A 5 -14.49 6.50 18.23
C LEU A 5 -14.39 7.42 17.00
N PHE A 6 -15.44 8.21 16.70
CA PHE A 6 -15.39 9.20 15.62
C PHE A 6 -14.61 10.46 16.03
N GLN A 7 -14.61 10.85 17.31
CA GLN A 7 -13.83 12.00 17.79
C GLN A 7 -12.30 11.79 17.74
N GLU A 8 -11.80 10.56 17.82
CA GLU A 8 -10.35 10.27 17.67
C GLU A 8 -9.86 10.36 16.21
N SER A 9 -10.76 10.54 15.23
CA SER A 9 -10.42 10.43 13.80
C SER A 9 -10.13 11.75 13.08
N GLN A 10 -10.31 12.89 13.74
CA GLN A 10 -9.97 14.20 13.18
C GLN A 10 -8.54 14.57 13.59
N PHE A 11 -7.65 14.67 12.61
CA PHE A 11 -6.27 15.11 12.81
C PHE A 11 -5.99 16.33 11.94
N ASP A 12 -5.28 17.32 12.49
CA ASP A 12 -4.88 18.53 11.75
C ASP A 12 -3.57 18.36 10.98
N LYS A 13 -2.73 17.41 11.42
CA LYS A 13 -1.37 17.21 10.90
C LYS A 13 -1.10 15.73 10.66
N LEU A 14 -0.52 15.44 9.50
CA LEU A 14 -0.01 14.12 9.16
C LEU A 14 1.52 14.18 9.15
N THR A 15 2.16 13.27 9.89
CA THR A 15 3.63 13.15 9.92
C THR A 15 4.06 11.81 9.35
N ILE A 16 5.21 11.77 8.68
CA ILE A 16 5.85 10.55 8.20
C ILE A 16 7.20 10.37 8.89
N LYS A 17 7.48 9.13 9.32
CA LYS A 17 8.73 8.75 10.00
C LYS A 17 9.20 7.40 9.45
N ILE A 18 10.48 7.09 9.66
CA ILE A 18 11.00 5.75 9.39
C ILE A 18 10.56 4.85 10.55
N ALA A 19 10.02 3.68 10.23
CA ALA A 19 9.59 2.71 11.24
C ALA A 19 10.80 1.90 11.72
N SER A 20 10.99 1.82 13.03
CA SER A 20 11.94 0.89 13.62
C SER A 20 11.37 -0.53 13.63
N ASP A 21 12.25 -1.53 13.77
CA ASP A 21 11.84 -2.92 13.94
C ASP A 21 10.88 -3.09 15.14
N ASP A 22 11.10 -2.36 16.23
CA ASP A 22 10.26 -2.44 17.43
C ASP A 22 8.84 -1.90 17.20
N VAL A 23 8.69 -0.81 16.44
CA VAL A 23 7.38 -0.28 16.05
C VAL A 23 6.63 -1.30 15.19
N ILE A 24 7.32 -1.92 14.22
CA ILE A 24 6.71 -2.93 13.34
C ILE A 24 6.26 -4.16 14.14
N ARG A 25 7.09 -4.66 15.06
CA ARG A 25 6.81 -5.86 15.86
C ARG A 25 5.76 -5.63 16.93
N ASN A 26 5.87 -4.55 17.69
CA ASN A 26 5.13 -4.38 18.95
C ASN A 26 3.89 -3.49 18.80
N GLU A 27 3.94 -2.46 17.96
CA GLU A 27 2.82 -1.51 17.81
C GLU A 27 1.86 -1.93 16.70
N TRP A 28 2.39 -2.29 15.53
CA TRP A 28 1.55 -2.56 14.35
C TRP A 28 1.11 -4.01 14.25
N SER A 29 2.02 -4.93 14.52
CA SER A 29 1.78 -6.35 14.29
C SER A 29 0.93 -6.97 15.39
N ARG A 30 0.00 -7.85 14.99
CA ARG A 30 -0.79 -8.70 15.89
C ARG A 30 -0.25 -10.14 15.96
N GLY A 31 0.84 -10.43 15.26
CA GLY A 31 1.48 -11.74 15.28
C GLY A 31 2.47 -11.97 14.14
N GLU A 32 3.31 -12.99 14.31
CA GLU A 32 4.31 -13.40 13.33
C GLU A 32 3.73 -14.40 12.31
N ILE A 33 4.02 -14.19 11.03
CA ILE A 33 3.74 -15.15 9.95
C ILE A 33 4.94 -16.07 9.77
N LYS A 34 4.76 -17.35 10.09
CA LYS A 34 5.82 -18.37 9.99
C LYS A 34 5.72 -19.21 8.72
N LYS A 35 4.52 -19.26 8.14
CA LYS A 35 4.10 -20.27 7.18
C LYS A 35 3.67 -19.60 5.88
N PRO A 36 4.13 -20.06 4.71
CA PRO A 36 3.79 -19.44 3.42
C PRO A 36 2.36 -19.80 2.97
N GLU A 37 1.69 -20.75 3.62
CA GLU A 37 0.38 -21.23 3.22
C GLU A 37 -0.70 -20.13 3.37
N THR A 38 -1.70 -20.18 2.50
CA THR A 38 -2.79 -19.20 2.47
C THR A 38 -4.07 -19.79 3.04
N ILE A 39 -4.73 -20.66 2.26
CA ILE A 39 -5.96 -21.36 2.62
C ILE A 39 -5.80 -22.86 2.36
N ASN A 40 -6.58 -23.65 3.07
CA ASN A 40 -6.65 -25.08 2.85
C ASN A 40 -7.42 -25.39 1.56
N TYR A 41 -6.86 -26.21 0.68
CA TYR A 41 -7.46 -26.49 -0.63
C TYR A 41 -8.78 -27.28 -0.59
N ARG A 42 -9.05 -28.04 0.49
CA ARG A 42 -10.30 -28.82 0.63
C ARG A 42 -11.38 -28.04 1.37
N THR A 43 -11.00 -27.39 2.48
CA THR A 43 -11.97 -26.74 3.37
C THR A 43 -12.16 -25.26 3.10
N PHE A 44 -11.28 -24.66 2.27
CA PHE A 44 -11.19 -23.22 2.02
C PHE A 44 -11.03 -22.35 3.27
N LYS A 45 -10.68 -22.97 4.40
CA LYS A 45 -10.41 -22.25 5.65
C LYS A 45 -8.97 -21.73 5.65
N PRO A 46 -8.72 -20.55 6.25
CA PRO A 46 -7.37 -20.02 6.40
C PRO A 46 -6.46 -20.94 7.22
N GLU A 47 -5.21 -21.09 6.77
CA GLU A 47 -4.22 -21.92 7.45
C GLU A 47 -3.67 -21.24 8.71
N LYS A 48 -3.41 -22.04 9.76
CA LYS A 48 -2.88 -21.53 11.03
C LYS A 48 -1.42 -21.09 10.87
N GLY A 49 -1.14 -19.83 11.22
CA GLY A 49 0.20 -19.23 11.08
C GLY A 49 0.57 -18.84 9.66
N GLY A 50 -0.35 -19.04 8.71
CA GLY A 50 -0.21 -18.65 7.31
C GLY A 50 -0.63 -17.20 7.04
N LEU A 51 -0.57 -16.80 5.76
CA LEU A 51 -0.82 -15.43 5.31
C LEU A 51 -2.26 -14.93 5.53
N PHE A 52 -3.22 -15.81 5.80
CA PHE A 52 -4.63 -15.46 6.05
C PHE A 52 -5.11 -15.84 7.46
N CYS A 53 -4.17 -16.24 8.34
CA CYS A 53 -4.42 -16.75 9.68
C CYS A 53 -5.43 -15.91 10.48
N GLU A 54 -6.55 -16.50 10.87
CA GLU A 54 -7.60 -15.81 11.62
C GLU A 54 -7.18 -15.44 13.04
N LYS A 55 -6.23 -16.16 13.64
CA LYS A 55 -5.69 -15.81 14.97
C LYS A 55 -4.98 -14.45 14.96
N ILE A 56 -4.30 -14.13 13.86
CA ILE A 56 -3.49 -12.91 13.73
C ILE A 56 -4.37 -11.76 13.20
N PHE A 57 -5.06 -12.01 12.09
CA PHE A 57 -5.81 -10.96 11.38
C PHE A 57 -7.24 -10.77 11.87
N GLY A 58 -7.79 -11.70 12.65
CA GLY A 58 -9.18 -11.70 13.09
C GLY A 58 -10.10 -12.66 12.30
N PRO A 59 -11.36 -12.80 12.71
CA PRO A 59 -12.28 -13.81 12.21
C PRO A 59 -12.79 -13.50 10.79
N THR A 60 -13.01 -14.52 9.96
CA THR A 60 -13.60 -14.35 8.61
C THR A 60 -15.08 -13.98 8.67
N ARG A 61 -15.79 -14.34 9.75
CA ARG A 61 -17.22 -14.07 9.94
C ARG A 61 -17.45 -13.22 11.19
N ASP A 62 -18.45 -12.35 11.13
CA ASP A 62 -18.79 -11.48 12.25
C ASP A 62 -19.24 -12.29 13.47
N TRP A 63 -18.63 -12.00 14.63
CA TRP A 63 -18.99 -12.60 15.92
C TRP A 63 -18.91 -14.13 15.95
N GLU A 64 -18.05 -14.74 15.13
CA GLU A 64 -17.83 -16.18 15.08
C GLU A 64 -16.33 -16.51 15.04
N CYS A 65 -15.89 -17.42 15.92
CA CYS A 65 -14.52 -17.93 15.89
C CYS A 65 -14.33 -19.02 14.80
N ALA A 66 -13.10 -19.25 14.34
CA ALA A 66 -12.74 -20.22 13.28
C ALA A 66 -13.35 -21.63 13.42
N CYS A 67 -13.40 -22.14 14.66
CA CYS A 67 -13.88 -23.50 14.94
C CYS A 67 -15.39 -23.56 15.20
N GLY A 68 -16.07 -22.42 15.31
CA GLY A 68 -17.49 -22.33 15.58
C GLY A 68 -17.90 -22.62 17.04
N LYS A 69 -16.95 -22.77 17.98
CA LYS A 69 -17.24 -22.96 19.42
C LYS A 69 -17.99 -21.76 20.00
N TYR A 70 -17.45 -20.56 19.78
CA TYR A 70 -18.07 -19.30 20.17
C TYR A 70 -18.72 -18.64 18.95
N LYS A 71 -20.02 -18.36 19.05
CA LYS A 71 -20.84 -17.71 18.03
C LYS A 71 -21.78 -16.67 18.67
N LYS A 72 -22.14 -15.66 17.87
CA LYS A 72 -23.03 -14.55 18.23
C LYS A 72 -22.35 -13.51 19.13
N ILE A 73 -22.97 -12.33 19.19
CA ILE A 73 -22.45 -11.14 19.87
C ILE A 73 -22.22 -11.32 21.38
N LYS A 74 -22.88 -12.29 22.02
CA LYS A 74 -22.71 -12.60 23.46
C LYS A 74 -21.28 -12.94 23.86
N HIS A 75 -20.46 -13.42 22.93
CA HIS A 75 -19.06 -13.79 23.18
C HIS A 75 -18.07 -12.72 22.68
N LYS A 76 -18.54 -11.49 22.45
CA LYS A 76 -17.70 -10.37 22.01
C LYS A 76 -16.44 -10.21 22.89
N GLY A 77 -15.28 -10.15 22.24
CA GLY A 77 -13.99 -9.95 22.90
C GLY A 77 -13.38 -11.21 23.53
N ILE A 78 -14.09 -12.34 23.53
CA ILE A 78 -13.54 -13.61 24.04
C ILE A 78 -12.59 -14.19 22.99
N VAL A 79 -11.38 -14.56 23.43
CA VAL A 79 -10.43 -15.34 22.62
C VAL A 79 -10.72 -16.82 22.79
N CYS A 80 -10.96 -17.52 21.67
CA CYS A 80 -11.29 -18.94 21.73
C CYS A 80 -10.10 -19.77 22.21
N ASP A 81 -10.30 -20.61 23.22
CA ASP A 81 -9.33 -21.58 23.74
C ASP A 81 -8.89 -22.64 22.71
N ARG A 82 -9.77 -23.04 21.78
CA ARG A 82 -9.48 -24.10 20.80
C ARG A 82 -8.73 -23.61 19.55
N CYS A 83 -9.08 -22.42 19.04
CA CYS A 83 -8.48 -21.88 17.81
C CYS A 83 -7.64 -20.61 18.02
N GLY A 84 -7.70 -19.98 19.19
CA GLY A 84 -7.00 -18.72 19.49
C GLY A 84 -7.58 -17.51 18.77
N VAL A 85 -8.73 -17.62 18.10
CA VAL A 85 -9.36 -16.52 17.36
C VAL A 85 -10.25 -15.71 18.29
N GLU A 86 -10.05 -14.40 18.28
CA GLU A 86 -10.88 -13.43 18.98
C GLU A 86 -12.23 -13.26 18.28
N VAL A 87 -13.32 -13.30 19.06
CA VAL A 87 -14.67 -13.07 18.56
C VAL A 87 -14.93 -11.58 18.44
N THR A 88 -14.79 -11.06 17.22
CA THR A 88 -15.00 -9.65 16.86
C THR A 88 -15.63 -9.54 15.47
N LEU A 89 -15.75 -8.32 14.94
CA LEU A 89 -16.20 -8.06 13.57
C LEU A 89 -15.12 -8.46 12.56
N SER A 90 -15.52 -9.01 11.42
CA SER A 90 -14.61 -9.37 10.33
C SER A 90 -13.86 -8.15 9.76
N LYS A 91 -14.43 -6.94 9.87
CA LYS A 91 -13.82 -5.67 9.43
C LYS A 91 -12.40 -5.46 9.95
N VAL A 92 -12.07 -5.98 11.15
CA VAL A 92 -10.71 -5.85 11.71
C VAL A 92 -9.63 -6.47 10.82
N ARG A 93 -9.99 -7.42 9.93
CA ARG A 93 -9.10 -8.06 8.95
C ARG A 93 -8.59 -7.11 7.88
N ARG A 94 -9.18 -5.92 7.77
CA ARG A 94 -8.70 -4.83 6.90
C ARG A 94 -7.71 -3.89 7.60
N GLU A 95 -7.63 -3.95 8.93
CA GLU A 95 -6.86 -3.01 9.76
C GLU A 95 -5.66 -3.69 10.43
N ARG A 96 -5.79 -4.95 10.87
CA ARG A 96 -4.73 -5.67 11.59
C ARG A 96 -3.58 -6.06 10.67
N MET A 97 -2.37 -5.64 11.02
CA MET A 97 -1.14 -6.04 10.34
C MET A 97 -0.48 -7.23 11.03
N ALA A 98 0.45 -7.87 10.33
CA ALA A 98 1.33 -8.90 10.87
C ALA A 98 2.79 -8.56 10.54
N HIS A 99 3.75 -9.36 11.01
CA HIS A 99 5.16 -9.20 10.64
C HIS A 99 5.79 -10.55 10.28
N ILE A 100 6.90 -10.51 9.54
CA ILE A 100 7.79 -11.65 9.27
C ILE A 100 9.14 -11.29 9.89
N GLU A 101 9.62 -12.13 10.81
CA GLU A 101 10.97 -11.95 11.39
C GLU A 101 12.02 -12.51 10.43
N LEU A 102 12.92 -11.66 9.93
CA LEU A 102 13.95 -12.06 8.99
C LEU A 102 15.08 -12.80 9.72
N ALA A 103 15.71 -13.75 9.02
CA ALA A 103 16.86 -14.49 9.54
C ALA A 103 18.12 -13.62 9.60
N VAL A 104 18.23 -12.65 8.69
CA VAL A 104 19.32 -11.68 8.60
C VAL A 104 18.74 -10.29 8.29
N PRO A 105 19.39 -9.21 8.76
CA PRO A 105 18.99 -7.85 8.39
C PRO A 105 19.09 -7.63 6.88
N VAL A 106 18.07 -6.98 6.30
CA VAL A 106 17.94 -6.69 4.87
C VAL A 106 17.89 -5.18 4.67
N VAL A 107 18.68 -4.66 3.73
CA VAL A 107 18.69 -3.22 3.45
C VAL A 107 17.47 -2.86 2.61
N HIS A 108 16.70 -1.85 3.03
CA HIS A 108 15.51 -1.49 2.28
C HIS A 108 15.86 -0.76 0.96
N ILE A 109 15.40 -1.30 -0.17
CA ILE A 109 15.74 -0.86 -1.55
C ILE A 109 15.63 0.64 -1.80
N TRP A 110 14.57 1.29 -1.30
CA TRP A 110 14.38 2.72 -1.49
C TRP A 110 15.54 3.57 -0.96
N PHE A 111 16.20 3.18 0.13
CA PHE A 111 17.21 4.04 0.76
C PHE A 111 18.59 3.96 0.11
N PHE A 112 18.95 2.84 -0.54
CA PHE A 112 20.23 2.73 -1.25
C PHE A 112 20.11 2.96 -2.76
N LYS A 113 18.96 2.63 -3.38
CA LYS A 113 18.75 2.76 -4.83
C LYS A 113 17.97 3.97 -5.32
N THR A 114 17.30 4.71 -4.44
CA THR A 114 16.71 6.00 -4.86
C THR A 114 17.77 7.06 -4.90
N MET A 115 17.90 7.74 -6.03
CA MET A 115 18.83 8.85 -6.18
C MET A 115 18.24 10.13 -5.57
N PRO A 116 18.97 10.84 -4.70
CA PRO A 116 20.30 10.49 -4.17
C PRO A 116 20.22 9.45 -3.03
N SER A 117 21.10 8.44 -3.07
CA SER A 117 21.15 7.33 -2.11
C SER A 117 21.33 7.83 -0.68
N ARG A 118 20.38 7.54 0.22
CA ARG A 118 20.44 8.03 1.61
C ARG A 118 21.58 7.37 2.37
N ILE A 119 21.68 6.04 2.27
CA ILE A 119 22.75 5.26 2.90
C ILE A 119 24.11 5.66 2.34
N GLY A 120 24.23 5.79 1.00
CA GLY A 120 25.50 6.19 0.37
C GLY A 120 25.96 7.57 0.78
N ASN A 121 25.04 8.53 0.90
CA ASN A 121 25.39 9.87 1.38
C ASN A 121 25.77 9.89 2.87
N ILE A 122 25.16 9.08 3.73
CA ILE A 122 25.58 9.03 5.14
C ILE A 122 26.98 8.42 5.22
N LEU A 123 27.17 7.20 4.68
CA LEU A 123 28.42 6.47 4.80
C LEU A 123 29.57 7.07 3.98
N GLY A 124 29.26 7.88 2.96
CA GLY A 124 30.25 8.44 2.04
C GLY A 124 30.65 7.50 0.89
N MET A 125 29.84 6.47 0.64
CA MET A 125 30.10 5.41 -0.35
C MET A 125 29.26 5.62 -1.61
N THR A 126 29.73 5.09 -2.75
CA THR A 126 28.91 5.15 -3.97
C THR A 126 27.78 4.13 -3.92
N SER A 127 26.76 4.32 -4.75
CA SER A 127 25.66 3.36 -4.86
C SER A 127 26.07 2.02 -5.48
N ALA A 128 27.20 1.98 -6.20
CA ALA A 128 27.76 0.74 -6.75
C ALA A 128 28.48 -0.04 -5.65
N ASP A 129 29.32 0.63 -4.87
CA ASP A 129 30.01 0.02 -3.72
C ASP A 129 29.00 -0.61 -2.73
N LEU A 130 27.91 0.11 -2.44
CA LEU A 130 26.84 -0.41 -1.58
C LEU A 130 26.17 -1.65 -2.17
N GLU A 131 25.98 -1.75 -3.49
CA GLU A 131 25.41 -2.95 -4.09
C GLU A 131 26.33 -4.16 -3.91
N ARG A 132 27.63 -3.99 -4.14
CA ARG A 132 28.62 -5.06 -4.01
C ARG A 132 28.64 -5.61 -2.59
N ILE A 133 28.48 -4.75 -1.58
CA ILE A 133 28.36 -5.15 -0.18
C ILE A 133 27.01 -5.83 0.10
N ILE A 134 25.89 -5.21 -0.29
CA ILE A 134 24.52 -5.67 0.02
C ILE A 134 24.22 -7.04 -0.60
N TYR A 135 24.69 -7.28 -1.83
CA TYR A 135 24.47 -8.53 -2.57
C TYR A 135 25.57 -9.58 -2.38
N TYR A 136 26.42 -9.42 -1.34
CA TYR A 136 27.44 -10.39 -0.93
C TYR A 136 28.50 -10.67 -2.01
N GLU A 137 28.92 -9.65 -2.78
CA GLU A 137 30.02 -9.75 -3.75
C GLU A 137 31.37 -9.38 -3.11
N GLU A 138 31.42 -8.31 -2.31
CA GLU A 138 32.65 -7.81 -1.67
C GLU A 138 32.43 -7.56 -0.17
N TYR A 139 33.51 -7.63 0.60
CA TYR A 139 33.51 -7.28 2.01
C TYR A 139 33.74 -5.80 2.20
N VAL A 140 33.26 -5.27 3.33
CA VAL A 140 33.61 -3.94 3.81
C VAL A 140 34.35 -4.04 5.13
N VAL A 141 35.41 -3.26 5.28
CA VAL A 141 36.17 -3.14 6.54
C VAL A 141 35.32 -2.37 7.56
N LEU A 142 34.91 -3.05 8.62
CA LEU A 142 34.14 -2.51 9.74
C LEU A 142 35.04 -1.88 10.78
N ASP A 143 36.17 -2.54 11.06
CA ASP A 143 37.22 -2.10 11.97
C ASP A 143 38.59 -2.46 11.38
N SER A 144 39.45 -1.45 11.25
CA SER A 144 40.79 -1.58 10.70
C SER A 144 41.80 -2.15 11.71
N GLY A 145 41.50 -2.12 13.02
CA GLY A 145 42.40 -2.60 14.05
C GLY A 145 43.80 -1.97 13.93
N GLN A 146 44.84 -2.81 13.98
CA GLN A 146 46.25 -2.40 13.82
C GLN A 146 46.78 -2.54 12.38
N THR A 147 45.89 -2.78 11.41
CA THR A 147 46.29 -3.01 10.02
C THR A 147 46.39 -1.71 9.23
N ALA A 148 47.00 -1.78 8.04
CA ALA A 148 47.05 -0.67 7.09
C ALA A 148 45.73 -0.43 6.33
N LEU A 149 44.66 -1.15 6.65
CA LEU A 149 43.37 -1.04 5.96
C LEU A 149 42.60 0.20 6.43
N GLU A 150 41.81 0.78 5.53
CA GLU A 150 40.94 1.90 5.86
C GLU A 150 39.52 1.43 6.20
N LYS A 151 38.88 2.07 7.19
CA LYS A 151 37.46 1.82 7.49
C LYS A 151 36.60 2.18 6.27
N LYS A 152 35.62 1.33 5.94
CA LYS A 152 34.76 1.43 4.73
C LYS A 152 35.48 1.11 3.41
N GLN A 153 36.72 0.64 3.45
CA GLN A 153 37.38 0.06 2.28
C GLN A 153 36.69 -1.24 1.87
N LEU A 154 36.54 -1.44 0.55
CA LEU A 154 36.04 -2.69 0.00
C LEU A 154 37.19 -3.67 -0.24
N LEU A 155 36.94 -4.94 0.03
CA LEU A 155 37.89 -6.03 -0.20
C LEU A 155 37.18 -7.12 -1.01
N SER A 156 37.78 -7.51 -2.13
CA SER A 156 37.42 -8.72 -2.87
C SER A 156 37.77 -9.98 -2.08
N ASP A 157 37.24 -11.14 -2.47
CA ASP A 157 37.59 -12.42 -1.81
C ASP A 157 39.10 -12.72 -1.88
N SER A 158 39.81 -12.30 -2.93
CA SER A 158 41.27 -12.44 -3.03
C SER A 158 42.01 -11.49 -2.10
N GLU A 159 41.65 -10.20 -2.11
CA GLU A 159 42.28 -9.20 -1.22
C GLU A 159 42.02 -9.50 0.25
N TYR A 160 40.84 -10.04 0.57
CA TYR A 160 40.52 -10.49 1.93
C TYR A 160 41.44 -11.63 2.37
N ARG A 161 41.67 -12.63 1.52
CA ARG A 161 42.61 -13.73 1.82
C ARG A 161 44.03 -13.23 1.99
N GLU A 162 44.51 -12.36 1.10
CA GLU A 162 45.84 -11.75 1.23
C GLU A 162 45.97 -10.93 2.52
N ALA A 163 44.94 -10.18 2.89
CA ALA A 163 44.93 -9.41 4.13
C ALA A 163 44.94 -10.33 5.37
N GLN A 164 44.21 -11.45 5.33
CA GLN A 164 44.23 -12.46 6.38
C GLN A 164 45.60 -13.15 6.49
N GLU A 165 46.27 -13.44 5.38
CA GLU A 165 47.62 -14.01 5.36
C GLU A 165 48.67 -13.04 5.92
N LYS A 166 48.55 -11.75 5.61
CA LYS A 166 49.50 -10.71 6.05
C LYS A 166 49.35 -10.33 7.51
N TRP A 167 48.12 -10.14 7.99
CA TRP A 167 47.86 -9.56 9.30
C TRP A 167 47.28 -10.55 10.32
N GLY A 168 46.83 -11.73 9.87
CA GLY A 168 46.14 -12.70 10.69
C GLY A 168 44.62 -12.47 10.73
N THR A 169 43.89 -13.53 11.09
CA THR A 169 42.41 -13.57 11.04
C THR A 169 41.72 -12.63 12.04
N GLU A 170 42.38 -12.31 13.16
CA GLU A 170 41.81 -11.50 14.24
C GLU A 170 42.26 -10.02 14.22
N ALA A 171 43.18 -9.64 13.32
CA ALA A 171 43.77 -8.29 13.33
C ALA A 171 42.82 -7.18 12.84
N PHE A 172 41.79 -7.54 12.07
CA PHE A 172 40.81 -6.62 11.51
C PHE A 172 39.45 -7.30 11.38
N ARG A 173 38.37 -6.50 11.33
CA ARG A 173 37.01 -7.01 11.20
C ARG A 173 36.38 -6.55 9.90
N VAL A 174 35.87 -7.51 9.13
CA VAL A 174 35.10 -7.25 7.91
C VAL A 174 33.68 -7.80 8.02
N GLY A 175 32.79 -7.31 7.17
CA GLY A 175 31.44 -7.84 7.04
C GLY A 175 30.91 -7.72 5.62
N MET A 176 29.77 -8.37 5.37
CA MET A 176 29.01 -8.28 4.11
C MET A 176 27.52 -8.13 4.41
N GLY A 177 26.77 -7.71 3.39
CA GLY A 177 25.31 -7.68 3.43
C GLY A 177 24.71 -6.60 4.33
N GLY A 178 23.43 -6.77 4.66
CA GLY A 178 22.70 -5.80 5.50
C GLY A 178 23.21 -5.68 6.93
N GLU A 179 23.80 -6.74 7.48
CA GLU A 179 24.39 -6.72 8.83
C GLU A 179 25.59 -5.75 8.90
N ALA A 180 26.50 -5.82 7.92
CA ALA A 180 27.64 -4.92 7.83
C ALA A 180 27.19 -3.46 7.62
N VAL A 181 26.22 -3.23 6.73
CA VAL A 181 25.68 -1.88 6.48
C VAL A 181 25.01 -1.32 7.75
N ARG A 182 24.26 -2.14 8.49
CA ARG A 182 23.64 -1.74 9.75
C ARG A 182 24.68 -1.32 10.77
N GLU A 183 25.72 -2.12 10.98
CA GLU A 183 26.78 -1.80 11.93
C GLU A 183 27.53 -0.51 11.57
N LEU A 184 27.81 -0.30 10.28
CA LEU A 184 28.42 0.95 9.81
C LEU A 184 27.54 2.16 10.09
N LEU A 185 26.22 2.03 9.92
CA LEU A 185 25.27 3.11 10.21
C LEU A 185 25.10 3.36 11.71
N GLU A 186 25.13 2.32 12.54
CA GLU A 186 25.04 2.44 14.01
C GLU A 186 26.28 3.11 14.61
N LYS A 187 27.46 2.86 14.04
CA LYS A 187 28.74 3.44 14.49
C LYS A 187 29.03 4.84 13.95
N GLU A 188 28.21 5.39 13.05
CA GLU A 188 28.47 6.69 12.44
C GLU A 188 27.97 7.84 13.36
N ASP A 189 28.87 8.73 13.77
CA ASP A 189 28.54 9.93 14.53
C ASP A 189 28.04 11.06 13.59
N LEU A 190 26.71 11.24 13.55
CA LEU A 190 26.08 12.26 12.71
C LEU A 190 26.45 13.70 13.11
N PRO A 191 26.46 14.09 14.41
CA PRO A 191 26.95 15.40 14.84
C PRO A 191 28.35 15.75 14.34
N LEU A 192 29.32 14.85 14.51
CA LEU A 192 30.70 15.06 14.06
C LEU A 192 30.77 15.15 12.53
N LEU A 193 30.07 14.26 11.84
CA LEU A 193 30.00 14.28 10.37
C LEU A 193 29.39 15.58 9.85
N ASN A 194 28.38 16.13 10.53
CA ASN A 194 27.75 17.39 10.17
C ASN A 194 28.73 18.57 10.26
N GLN A 195 29.53 18.62 11.34
CA GLN A 195 30.58 19.63 11.52
C GLN A 195 31.67 19.52 10.44
N ASP A 196 32.19 18.31 10.21
CA ASP A 196 33.20 18.05 9.17
C ASP A 196 32.72 18.45 7.77
N LEU A 197 31.47 18.12 7.42
CA LEU A 197 30.90 18.49 6.13
C LEU A 197 30.72 20.00 5.97
N LYS A 198 30.38 20.73 7.05
CA LYS A 198 30.30 22.20 7.04
C LYS A 198 31.66 22.83 6.81
N GLU A 199 32.71 22.31 7.44
CA GLU A 199 34.08 22.76 7.19
C GLU A 199 34.55 22.47 5.77
N LYS A 200 34.34 21.24 5.29
CA LYS A 200 34.67 20.84 3.92
C LYS A 200 33.97 21.70 2.89
N LEU A 201 32.72 22.08 3.15
CA LEU A 201 31.95 22.97 2.27
C LEU A 201 32.57 24.38 2.18
N ARG A 202 33.14 24.89 3.27
CA ARG A 202 33.85 26.19 3.31
C ARG A 202 35.21 26.13 2.61
N LYS A 203 35.96 25.04 2.81
CA LYS A 203 37.32 24.85 2.24
C LYS A 203 37.29 24.56 0.73
N THR A 204 36.24 23.89 0.24
CA THR A 204 36.15 23.47 -1.17
C THR A 204 35.83 24.64 -2.09
N LYS A 205 36.74 24.97 -3.02
CA LYS A 205 36.54 26.04 -4.02
C LYS A 205 35.75 25.57 -5.27
N SER A 206 35.86 24.29 -5.63
CA SER A 206 35.18 23.73 -6.81
C SER A 206 33.65 23.72 -6.64
N MET A 207 32.93 24.27 -7.64
CA MET A 207 31.46 24.32 -7.65
C MET A 207 30.82 22.94 -7.59
N GLN A 208 31.35 21.96 -8.34
CA GLN A 208 30.84 20.59 -8.35
C GLN A 208 31.06 19.89 -6.99
N GLY A 209 32.24 20.07 -6.40
CA GLY A 209 32.57 19.54 -5.07
C GLY A 209 31.66 20.13 -3.99
N ARG A 210 31.44 21.45 -4.01
CA ARG A 210 30.50 22.13 -3.11
C ARG A 210 29.09 21.60 -3.25
N MET A 211 28.59 21.37 -4.47
CA MET A 211 27.25 20.84 -4.70
C MET A 211 27.10 19.39 -4.19
N LYS A 212 28.13 18.55 -4.32
CA LYS A 212 28.14 17.19 -3.76
C LYS A 212 28.11 17.21 -2.24
N ILE A 213 28.95 18.04 -1.60
CA ILE A 213 29.00 18.19 -0.15
C ILE A 213 27.68 18.77 0.38
N ALA A 214 27.10 19.77 -0.29
CA ALA A 214 25.83 20.37 0.11
C ALA A 214 24.67 19.36 0.07
N LYS A 215 24.60 18.50 -0.96
CA LYS A 215 23.61 17.41 -1.03
C LYS A 215 23.78 16.41 0.12
N ARG A 216 25.03 16.06 0.46
CA ARG A 216 25.35 15.17 1.58
C ARG A 216 24.96 15.79 2.92
N LEU A 217 25.36 17.03 3.15
CA LEU A 217 25.06 17.80 4.36
C LEU A 217 23.55 17.91 4.60
N LYS A 218 22.77 18.20 3.56
CA LYS A 218 21.29 18.28 3.66
C LYS A 218 20.67 16.97 4.17
N ILE A 219 21.21 15.82 3.78
CA ILE A 219 20.70 14.52 4.25
C ILE A 219 21.09 14.29 5.72
N VAL A 220 22.34 14.57 6.09
CA VAL A 220 22.84 14.40 7.46
C VAL A 220 22.12 15.34 8.44
N GLU A 221 21.91 16.60 8.06
CA GLU A 221 21.10 17.55 8.83
C GLU A 221 19.64 17.10 8.95
N GLY A 222 19.08 16.53 7.88
CA GLY A 222 17.73 15.96 7.91
C GLY A 222 17.56 14.85 8.95
N PHE A 223 18.55 13.96 9.08
CA PHE A 223 18.56 12.94 10.14
C PHE A 223 18.77 13.55 11.51
N SER A 224 19.75 14.47 11.65
CA SER A 224 20.07 15.13 12.93
C SER A 224 18.89 15.90 13.52
N ASN A 225 18.06 16.52 12.67
CA ASN A 225 16.87 17.28 13.07
C ASN A 225 15.62 16.40 13.25
N SER A 226 15.71 15.10 12.95
CA SER A 226 14.59 14.16 13.03
C SER A 226 14.81 13.16 14.16
N PRO A 227 13.75 12.55 14.72
CA PRO A 227 13.90 11.47 15.70
C PRO A 227 14.34 10.13 15.05
N ASN A 228 14.61 10.11 13.74
CA ASN A 228 14.94 8.88 13.04
C ASN A 228 16.42 8.53 13.22
N ARG A 229 16.70 7.26 13.46
CA ARG A 229 18.06 6.75 13.40
C ARG A 229 18.41 6.22 12.01
N PRO A 230 19.66 6.39 11.52
CA PRO A 230 20.07 5.87 10.21
C PRO A 230 19.96 4.35 10.07
N ASP A 231 20.19 3.60 11.15
CA ASP A 231 20.15 2.14 11.17
C ASP A 231 18.76 1.56 10.84
N TRP A 232 17.69 2.32 11.07
CA TRP A 232 16.32 1.91 10.72
C TRP A 232 16.08 1.77 9.21
N MET A 233 17.02 2.20 8.36
CA MET A 233 16.97 1.92 6.91
C MET A 233 17.31 0.45 6.58
N VAL A 234 17.83 -0.31 7.55
CA VAL A 234 18.04 -1.76 7.47
C VAL A 234 16.99 -2.44 8.34
N MET A 235 16.18 -3.31 7.72
CA MET A 235 15.06 -3.96 8.39
C MET A 235 15.47 -5.32 8.94
N GLY A 236 15.18 -5.58 10.21
CA GLY A 236 15.21 -6.92 10.80
C GLY A 236 13.87 -7.66 10.65
N CYS A 237 12.78 -6.94 10.39
CA CYS A 237 11.45 -7.53 10.19
C CYS A 237 10.69 -6.85 9.03
N VAL A 238 9.82 -7.61 8.37
CA VAL A 238 8.99 -7.11 7.26
C VAL A 238 7.52 -7.07 7.68
N PRO A 239 6.83 -5.92 7.58
CA PRO A 239 5.41 -5.85 7.83
C PRO A 239 4.60 -6.55 6.72
N VAL A 240 3.57 -7.28 7.13
CA VAL A 240 2.62 -7.94 6.25
C VAL A 240 1.30 -7.19 6.27
N ILE A 241 0.88 -6.72 5.10
CA ILE A 241 -0.38 -5.97 5.00
C ILE A 241 -1.60 -6.85 5.32
N PRO A 242 -2.72 -6.26 5.77
CA PRO A 242 -3.94 -6.98 6.09
C PRO A 242 -4.48 -7.80 4.91
N PRO A 243 -5.03 -9.00 5.13
CA PRO A 243 -5.45 -9.92 4.07
C PRO A 243 -6.54 -9.35 3.16
N ASP A 244 -7.45 -8.51 3.67
CA ASP A 244 -8.53 -7.92 2.88
C ASP A 244 -8.03 -6.86 1.88
N LEU A 245 -6.79 -6.38 2.04
CA LEU A 245 -6.12 -5.53 1.05
C LEU A 245 -5.39 -6.33 -0.04
N ARG A 246 -5.27 -7.65 0.14
CA ARG A 246 -4.65 -8.62 -0.79
C ARG A 246 -5.53 -9.88 -0.91
N PRO A 247 -6.79 -9.73 -1.34
CA PRO A 247 -7.78 -10.80 -1.24
C PRO A 247 -7.43 -11.99 -2.13
N LEU A 248 -7.97 -13.14 -1.73
CA LEU A 248 -7.99 -14.37 -2.51
C LEU A 248 -9.47 -14.68 -2.76
N VAL A 249 -9.93 -14.42 -3.98
CA VAL A 249 -11.35 -14.49 -4.33
C VAL A 249 -11.61 -15.77 -5.13
N PRO A 250 -12.53 -16.64 -4.68
CA PRO A 250 -12.95 -17.78 -5.48
C PRO A 250 -13.63 -17.30 -6.76
N LEU A 251 -13.25 -17.89 -7.89
CA LEU A 251 -13.90 -17.74 -9.18
C LEU A 251 -14.68 -19.02 -9.51
N ASP A 252 -15.59 -18.91 -10.47
CA ASP A 252 -16.33 -20.06 -10.99
C ASP A 252 -15.36 -21.13 -11.53
N GLY A 253 -15.71 -22.40 -11.31
CA GLY A 253 -14.87 -23.54 -11.70
C GLY A 253 -13.72 -23.85 -10.74
N GLY A 254 -13.80 -23.42 -9.48
CA GLY A 254 -12.83 -23.78 -8.42
C GLY A 254 -11.47 -23.10 -8.54
N ARG A 255 -11.35 -22.09 -9.41
CA ARG A 255 -10.14 -21.26 -9.55
C ARG A 255 -10.14 -20.16 -8.50
N PHE A 256 -8.96 -19.60 -8.23
CA PHE A 256 -8.81 -18.47 -7.31
C PHE A 256 -8.10 -17.32 -8.00
N ALA A 257 -8.67 -16.12 -7.90
CA ALA A 257 -7.97 -14.89 -8.21
C ALA A 257 -7.12 -14.50 -7.00
N THR A 258 -5.80 -14.48 -7.17
CA THR A 258 -4.85 -14.10 -6.13
C THR A 258 -4.24 -12.73 -6.44
N SER A 259 -4.04 -11.92 -5.41
CA SER A 259 -3.20 -10.73 -5.51
C SER A 259 -1.72 -11.10 -5.67
N ASP A 260 -1.02 -10.44 -6.59
CA ASP A 260 0.43 -10.57 -6.84
C ASP A 260 1.27 -10.46 -5.55
N LEU A 261 0.83 -9.63 -4.59
CA LEU A 261 1.52 -9.47 -3.31
C LEU A 261 1.60 -10.77 -2.51
N ASN A 262 0.57 -11.64 -2.59
CA ASN A 262 0.60 -12.91 -1.87
C ASN A 262 1.75 -13.79 -2.38
N ASP A 263 2.04 -13.78 -3.68
CA ASP A 263 3.15 -14.55 -4.26
C ASP A 263 4.52 -13.98 -3.87
N LEU A 264 4.64 -12.65 -3.81
CA LEU A 264 5.84 -11.98 -3.31
C LEU A 264 6.08 -12.28 -1.81
N TYR A 265 5.04 -12.21 -0.97
CA TYR A 265 5.14 -12.60 0.45
C TYR A 265 5.52 -14.07 0.62
N ARG A 266 4.91 -14.98 -0.15
CA ARG A 266 5.24 -16.41 -0.13
C ARG A 266 6.71 -16.64 -0.46
N ARG A 267 7.24 -15.91 -1.46
CA ARG A 267 8.66 -15.99 -1.84
C ARG A 267 9.57 -15.56 -0.70
N VAL A 268 9.28 -14.43 -0.04
CA VAL A 268 10.05 -13.95 1.12
C VAL A 268 10.02 -14.97 2.25
N ILE A 269 8.84 -15.49 2.63
CA ILE A 269 8.69 -16.46 3.72
C ILE A 269 9.46 -17.76 3.41
N ASN A 270 9.35 -18.27 2.17
CA ASN A 270 10.04 -19.49 1.76
C ASN A 270 11.57 -19.33 1.82
N ARG A 271 12.11 -18.21 1.30
CA ARG A 271 13.54 -17.92 1.34
C ARG A 271 14.03 -17.74 2.77
N ASN A 272 13.27 -17.02 3.58
CA ASN A 272 13.59 -16.79 4.99
C ASN A 272 13.62 -18.10 5.80
N ASN A 273 12.60 -18.95 5.65
CA ASN A 273 12.54 -20.24 6.33
C ASN A 273 13.66 -21.19 5.87
N ARG A 274 13.96 -21.19 4.58
CA ARG A 274 15.09 -21.96 4.03
C ARG A 274 16.42 -21.49 4.61
N LEU A 275 16.65 -20.18 4.68
CA LEU A 275 17.85 -19.62 5.31
C LEU A 275 17.94 -19.95 6.80
N LYS A 276 16.84 -19.84 7.57
CA LYS A 276 16.82 -20.25 8.99
C LYS A 276 17.18 -21.73 9.17
N SER A 277 16.71 -22.60 8.29
CA SER A 277 17.06 -24.02 8.32
C SER A 277 18.53 -24.24 7.97
N ILE A 278 19.05 -23.57 6.95
CA ILE A 278 20.44 -23.68 6.51
C ILE A 278 21.40 -23.16 7.58
N LEU A 279 21.09 -22.06 8.29
CA LEU A 279 21.93 -21.53 9.37
C LEU A 279 22.02 -22.47 10.58
N ARG A 280 21.02 -23.34 10.80
CA ARG A 280 21.07 -24.36 11.86
C ARG A 280 21.94 -25.55 11.48
N LEU A 281 22.08 -25.79 10.18
CA LEU A 281 22.99 -26.77 9.64
C LEU A 281 24.36 -26.09 9.52
N LYS A 282 25.46 -26.79 9.81
CA LYS A 282 26.82 -26.25 9.58
C LYS A 282 27.16 -26.26 8.08
N THR A 283 26.32 -25.64 7.25
CA THR A 283 26.44 -25.60 5.80
C THR A 283 27.58 -24.66 5.39
N PRO A 284 28.31 -24.94 4.30
CA PRO A 284 29.36 -24.05 3.80
C PRO A 284 28.90 -22.61 3.54
N ASP A 285 29.80 -21.65 3.79
CA ASP A 285 29.51 -20.20 3.70
C ASP A 285 29.06 -19.73 2.32
N VAL A 286 29.52 -20.37 1.25
CA VAL A 286 29.13 -20.02 -0.13
C VAL A 286 27.62 -20.18 -0.33
N ILE A 287 27.04 -21.26 0.20
CA ILE A 287 25.60 -21.52 0.12
C ILE A 287 24.83 -20.52 1.00
N ILE A 288 25.36 -20.22 2.19
CA ILE A 288 24.77 -19.24 3.11
C ILE A 288 24.73 -17.86 2.43
N ARG A 289 25.83 -17.40 1.82
CA ARG A 289 25.88 -16.11 1.10
C ARG A 289 24.85 -16.05 -0.02
N ASN A 290 24.74 -17.11 -0.83
CA ASN A 290 23.76 -17.15 -1.89
C ASN A 290 22.33 -17.05 -1.35
N GLU A 291 21.97 -17.76 -0.28
CA GLU A 291 20.63 -17.69 0.30
C GLU A 291 20.34 -16.34 0.98
N LYS A 292 21.36 -15.71 1.61
CA LYS A 292 21.25 -14.34 2.13
C LYS A 292 20.99 -13.35 0.98
N ARG A 293 21.69 -13.46 -0.15
CA ARG A 293 21.44 -12.66 -1.37
C ARG A 293 20.03 -12.89 -1.92
N MET A 294 19.58 -14.15 -2.04
CA MET A 294 18.25 -14.46 -2.52
C MET A 294 17.14 -13.91 -1.61
N LEU A 295 17.38 -13.83 -0.30
CA LEU A 295 16.45 -13.20 0.63
C LEU A 295 16.37 -11.68 0.41
N GLN A 296 17.53 -11.01 0.23
CA GLN A 296 17.59 -9.58 -0.11
C GLN A 296 16.80 -9.28 -1.38
N GLU A 297 17.07 -10.01 -2.48
CA GLU A 297 16.34 -9.87 -3.75
C GLU A 297 14.83 -10.12 -3.61
N ALA A 298 14.41 -11.08 -2.78
CA ALA A 298 13.00 -11.38 -2.56
C ALA A 298 12.27 -10.23 -1.84
N VAL A 299 12.93 -9.60 -0.87
CA VAL A 299 12.39 -8.42 -0.17
C VAL A 299 12.41 -7.21 -1.09
N ASP A 300 13.45 -7.03 -1.90
CA ASP A 300 13.52 -5.97 -2.89
C ASP A 300 12.36 -6.05 -3.89
N ALA A 301 12.06 -7.25 -4.39
CA ALA A 301 10.92 -7.49 -5.28
C ALA A 301 9.56 -7.24 -4.61
N LEU A 302 9.43 -7.47 -3.29
CA LEU A 302 8.21 -7.16 -2.54
C LEU A 302 7.96 -5.64 -2.49
N PHE A 303 9.00 -4.85 -2.23
CA PHE A 303 8.88 -3.40 -2.11
C PHE A 303 8.85 -2.67 -3.46
N ASP A 304 9.76 -2.99 -4.39
CA ASP A 304 9.88 -2.32 -5.69
C ASP A 304 10.44 -3.29 -6.76
N ASN A 305 9.54 -4.07 -7.38
CA ASN A 305 9.91 -5.12 -8.33
C ASN A 305 10.51 -4.54 -9.62
N GLY A 306 11.66 -5.07 -10.04
CA GLY A 306 12.37 -4.64 -11.25
C GLY A 306 13.27 -3.42 -11.06
N ARG A 307 13.42 -2.91 -9.83
CA ARG A 307 14.36 -1.84 -9.54
C ARG A 307 15.81 -2.32 -9.41
N HIS A 308 15.98 -3.55 -8.95
CA HIS A 308 17.25 -4.25 -9.02
C HIS A 308 17.07 -5.49 -9.91
N GLY A 309 17.85 -5.55 -10.99
CA GLY A 309 17.82 -6.65 -11.94
C GLY A 309 16.49 -6.81 -12.69
N HIS A 310 16.27 -8.02 -13.18
CA HIS A 310 15.08 -8.35 -13.95
C HIS A 310 13.86 -8.53 -13.03
N PRO A 311 12.68 -7.98 -13.37
CA PRO A 311 11.51 -8.10 -12.52
C PRO A 311 11.08 -9.56 -12.38
N VAL A 312 10.59 -9.89 -11.19
CA VAL A 312 9.98 -11.17 -10.92
C VAL A 312 8.69 -11.30 -11.73
N MET A 313 8.65 -12.32 -12.58
CA MET A 313 7.49 -12.65 -13.40
C MET A 313 6.54 -13.60 -12.67
N GLY A 314 5.24 -13.39 -12.88
CA GLY A 314 4.15 -14.27 -12.44
C GLY A 314 3.64 -15.16 -13.58
N ALA A 315 2.44 -15.71 -13.38
CA ALA A 315 1.75 -16.46 -14.43
C ALA A 315 1.52 -15.58 -15.67
N GLY A 316 1.73 -16.17 -16.86
CA GLY A 316 1.62 -15.44 -18.14
C GLY A 316 2.77 -14.49 -18.44
N ASN A 317 3.95 -14.68 -17.82
CA ASN A 317 5.18 -13.90 -18.04
C ASN A 317 5.01 -12.38 -17.81
N ARG A 318 4.01 -12.01 -17.00
CA ARG A 318 3.75 -10.62 -16.57
C ARG A 318 4.56 -10.32 -15.31
N PRO A 319 5.19 -9.14 -15.18
CA PRO A 319 5.82 -8.75 -13.92
C PRO A 319 4.79 -8.61 -12.80
N LEU A 320 5.11 -9.19 -11.64
CA LEU A 320 4.29 -9.06 -10.43
C LEU A 320 4.28 -7.61 -9.94
N LYS A 321 3.12 -7.11 -9.53
CA LYS A 321 3.00 -5.76 -8.95
C LYS A 321 3.51 -5.74 -7.50
N SER A 322 4.48 -4.88 -7.23
CA SER A 322 5.02 -4.64 -5.89
C SER A 322 4.19 -3.65 -5.07
N LEU A 323 4.56 -3.45 -3.79
CA LEU A 323 3.94 -2.43 -2.93
C LEU A 323 4.08 -1.01 -3.52
N SER A 324 5.24 -0.69 -4.11
CA SER A 324 5.46 0.59 -4.79
C SER A 324 4.52 0.77 -5.98
N ASP A 325 4.35 -0.27 -6.81
CA ASP A 325 3.51 -0.22 -8.02
C ASP A 325 2.03 -0.05 -7.71
N MET A 326 1.58 -0.51 -6.54
CA MET A 326 0.21 -0.28 -6.09
C MET A 326 -0.05 1.19 -5.76
N LEU A 327 0.97 1.94 -5.35
CA LEU A 327 0.84 3.35 -4.98
C LEU A 327 1.05 4.28 -6.18
N LYS A 328 2.07 4.00 -7.02
CA LYS A 328 2.49 4.87 -8.12
C LYS A 328 1.75 4.59 -9.44
N GLY A 329 1.85 5.52 -10.39
CA GLY A 329 1.33 5.35 -11.76
C GLY A 329 -0.14 5.74 -11.94
N LYS A 330 -0.65 5.61 -13.17
CA LYS A 330 -2.04 5.97 -13.54
C LYS A 330 -3.07 5.08 -12.84
N THR A 331 -2.76 3.79 -12.71
CA THR A 331 -3.57 2.77 -12.02
C THR A 331 -3.21 2.62 -10.54
N GLY A 332 -2.33 3.48 -10.01
CA GLY A 332 -1.96 3.49 -8.61
C GLY A 332 -3.02 4.14 -7.74
N ARG A 333 -2.96 3.88 -6.42
CA ARG A 333 -3.95 4.33 -5.43
C ARG A 333 -4.20 5.85 -5.47
N PHE A 334 -3.15 6.67 -5.58
CA PHE A 334 -3.29 8.13 -5.55
C PHE A 334 -4.15 8.66 -6.70
N ARG A 335 -3.85 8.25 -7.93
CA ARG A 335 -4.55 8.77 -9.12
C ARG A 335 -5.89 8.09 -9.34
N GLN A 336 -5.94 6.77 -9.22
CA GLN A 336 -7.14 6.02 -9.59
C GLN A 336 -8.22 5.99 -8.51
N ASN A 337 -7.83 5.96 -7.21
CA ASN A 337 -8.77 5.71 -6.11
C ASN A 337 -8.95 6.91 -5.17
N LEU A 338 -7.91 7.72 -4.94
CA LEU A 338 -8.02 8.89 -4.07
C LEU A 338 -8.61 10.09 -4.83
N LEU A 339 -8.10 10.38 -6.02
CA LEU A 339 -8.60 11.46 -6.88
C LEU A 339 -9.79 11.01 -7.73
N GLY A 340 -9.75 9.77 -8.24
CA GLY A 340 -10.88 9.15 -8.94
C GLY A 340 -11.72 8.34 -7.95
N LYS A 341 -13.00 8.68 -7.79
CA LYS A 341 -13.95 7.85 -7.05
C LYS A 341 -15.18 7.63 -7.89
N ARG A 342 -15.62 6.37 -7.95
CA ARG A 342 -16.98 6.07 -8.39
C ARG A 342 -17.92 6.54 -7.29
N VAL A 343 -18.95 7.26 -7.70
CA VAL A 343 -19.94 7.83 -6.80
C VAL A 343 -21.29 7.18 -7.08
N ASP A 344 -22.01 6.85 -6.02
CA ASP A 344 -23.40 6.43 -6.12
C ASP A 344 -24.28 7.63 -6.50
N TYR A 345 -25.54 7.38 -6.86
CA TYR A 345 -26.47 8.41 -7.36
C TYR A 345 -25.94 9.16 -8.59
N SER A 346 -25.34 8.42 -9.51
CA SER A 346 -24.90 8.92 -10.81
C SER A 346 -25.50 8.08 -11.94
N GLY A 347 -25.72 8.73 -13.09
CA GLY A 347 -26.26 8.10 -14.30
C GLY A 347 -25.55 8.60 -15.54
N ARG A 348 -25.64 7.84 -16.64
CA ARG A 348 -25.15 8.23 -17.96
C ARG A 348 -26.18 7.86 -19.01
N SER A 349 -26.42 8.77 -19.94
CA SER A 349 -27.22 8.54 -21.13
C SER A 349 -26.74 9.45 -22.26
N VAL A 350 -27.10 9.08 -23.49
CA VAL A 350 -26.94 9.90 -24.69
C VAL A 350 -27.70 11.21 -24.55
N ILE A 351 -27.14 12.30 -25.08
CA ILE A 351 -27.78 13.62 -25.13
C ILE A 351 -28.54 13.87 -26.44
N VAL A 352 -29.65 14.59 -26.36
CA VAL A 352 -30.48 15.01 -27.49
C VAL A 352 -30.84 16.49 -27.33
N VAL A 353 -31.13 17.16 -28.45
CA VAL A 353 -31.52 18.56 -28.44
C VAL A 353 -32.85 18.77 -27.71
N GLY A 354 -32.90 19.73 -26.79
CA GLY A 354 -34.12 20.17 -26.10
C GLY A 354 -34.37 21.66 -26.31
N PRO A 355 -34.87 22.08 -27.49
CA PRO A 355 -35.01 23.50 -27.83
C PRO A 355 -36.07 24.23 -26.99
N ASP A 356 -37.07 23.49 -26.48
CA ASP A 356 -38.17 24.06 -25.69
C ASP A 356 -37.82 24.26 -24.20
N LEU A 357 -36.64 23.80 -23.77
CA LEU A 357 -36.20 23.91 -22.38
C LEU A 357 -35.77 25.36 -22.08
N ARG A 358 -35.88 25.77 -20.82
CA ARG A 358 -35.22 27.01 -20.37
C ARG A 358 -33.72 26.78 -20.22
N PHE A 359 -32.94 27.85 -20.25
CA PHE A 359 -31.48 27.79 -20.12
C PHE A 359 -31.00 27.06 -18.84
N ASN A 360 -31.77 27.17 -17.75
CA ASN A 360 -31.47 26.52 -16.46
C ASN A 360 -32.05 25.10 -16.33
N GLN A 361 -32.69 24.55 -17.36
CA GLN A 361 -33.38 23.27 -17.30
C GLN A 361 -32.71 22.19 -18.15
N CYS A 362 -32.85 20.94 -17.73
CA CYS A 362 -32.49 19.77 -18.52
C CYS A 362 -33.63 18.74 -18.53
N GLY A 363 -33.84 18.05 -19.64
CA GLY A 363 -34.79 16.93 -19.69
C GLY A 363 -34.17 15.66 -19.11
N LEU A 364 -34.76 15.15 -18.03
CA LEU A 364 -34.31 13.94 -17.34
C LEU A 364 -35.29 12.78 -17.60
N PRO A 365 -34.84 11.67 -18.20
CA PRO A 365 -35.63 10.45 -18.36
C PRO A 365 -36.26 9.97 -17.06
N LYS A 366 -37.57 9.71 -17.09
CA LYS A 366 -38.35 9.20 -15.95
C LYS A 366 -37.72 7.97 -15.27
N GLN A 367 -37.26 6.99 -16.04
CA GLN A 367 -36.64 5.78 -15.48
C GLN A 367 -35.33 6.08 -14.73
N MET A 368 -34.52 7.00 -15.25
CA MET A 368 -33.27 7.40 -14.59
C MET A 368 -33.57 8.22 -13.33
N ALA A 369 -34.57 9.10 -13.38
CA ALA A 369 -35.01 9.86 -12.22
C ALA A 369 -35.50 8.94 -11.08
N LEU A 370 -36.29 7.91 -11.39
CA LEU A 370 -36.74 6.94 -10.39
C LEU A 370 -35.57 6.28 -9.62
N GLU A 371 -34.50 5.91 -10.33
CA GLU A 371 -33.33 5.26 -9.72
C GLU A 371 -32.49 6.26 -8.90
N LEU A 372 -32.21 7.44 -9.46
CA LEU A 372 -31.41 8.47 -8.80
C LEU A 372 -32.07 8.98 -7.52
N PHE A 373 -33.40 9.12 -7.53
CA PHE A 373 -34.17 9.68 -6.41
C PHE A 373 -34.83 8.60 -5.54
N GLU A 374 -34.55 7.30 -5.73
CA GLU A 374 -35.18 6.18 -5.01
C GLU A 374 -35.29 6.43 -3.48
N PRO A 375 -34.24 6.86 -2.76
CA PRO A 375 -34.33 7.06 -1.30
C PRO A 375 -35.30 8.18 -0.91
N PHE A 376 -35.38 9.24 -1.72
CA PHE A 376 -36.27 10.38 -1.48
C PHE A 376 -37.72 9.97 -1.71
N ILE A 377 -37.99 9.21 -2.77
CA ILE A 377 -39.30 8.65 -3.08
C ILE A 377 -39.77 7.75 -1.93
N VAL A 378 -38.93 6.81 -1.47
CA VAL A 378 -39.25 5.90 -0.36
C VAL A 378 -39.61 6.67 0.91
N LYS A 379 -38.87 7.75 1.23
CA LYS A 379 -39.16 8.59 2.38
C LYS A 379 -40.51 9.30 2.23
N ARG A 380 -40.75 9.94 1.08
CA ARG A 380 -41.98 10.71 0.83
C ARG A 380 -43.23 9.84 0.80
N LEU A 381 -43.17 8.65 0.20
CA LEU A 381 -44.27 7.68 0.21
C LEU A 381 -44.64 7.22 1.63
N LYS A 382 -43.66 7.13 2.52
CA LYS A 382 -43.88 6.82 3.93
C LYS A 382 -44.53 7.98 4.68
N ASP A 383 -44.05 9.21 4.43
CA ASP A 383 -44.59 10.42 5.07
C ASP A 383 -46.05 10.68 4.68
N LEU A 384 -46.43 10.34 3.43
CA LEU A 384 -47.80 10.42 2.92
C LEU A 384 -48.68 9.20 3.30
N ASN A 385 -48.15 8.27 4.11
CA ASN A 385 -48.83 7.04 4.55
C ASN A 385 -49.28 6.08 3.43
N TYR A 386 -48.72 6.18 2.22
CA TYR A 386 -48.97 5.20 1.15
C TYR A 386 -48.34 3.84 1.45
N VAL A 387 -47.23 3.81 2.18
CA VAL A 387 -46.49 2.59 2.53
C VAL A 387 -45.94 2.64 3.95
N TYR A 388 -46.05 1.52 4.67
CA TYR A 388 -45.54 1.40 6.04
C TYR A 388 -44.12 0.83 6.11
N THR A 389 -43.67 0.10 5.08
CA THR A 389 -42.36 -0.57 5.06
C THR A 389 -41.55 -0.23 3.81
N ILE A 390 -40.22 -0.17 3.97
CA ILE A 390 -39.28 0.09 2.86
C ILE A 390 -39.43 -0.94 1.74
N ARG A 391 -39.68 -2.22 2.09
CA ARG A 391 -39.87 -3.29 1.11
C ARG A 391 -41.13 -3.07 0.26
N SER A 392 -42.21 -2.59 0.88
CA SER A 392 -43.43 -2.27 0.14
C SER A 392 -43.22 -1.06 -0.78
N ALA A 393 -42.51 -0.05 -0.30
CA ALA A 393 -42.12 1.11 -1.11
C ALA A 393 -41.33 0.69 -2.36
N LYS A 394 -40.29 -0.15 -2.19
CA LYS A 394 -39.51 -0.67 -3.32
C LYS A 394 -40.35 -1.46 -4.32
N LYS A 395 -41.29 -2.29 -3.85
CA LYS A 395 -42.23 -3.01 -4.73
C LYS A 395 -43.15 -2.05 -5.49
N MET A 396 -43.61 -0.97 -4.86
CA MET A 396 -44.46 0.04 -5.49
C MET A 396 -43.70 0.83 -6.56
N ILE A 397 -42.44 1.20 -6.28
CA ILE A 397 -41.53 1.83 -7.26
C ILE A 397 -41.28 0.91 -8.45
N GLN A 398 -41.00 -0.38 -8.21
CA GLN A 398 -40.80 -1.37 -9.28
C GLN A 398 -42.04 -1.56 -10.17
N ARG A 399 -43.24 -1.42 -9.59
CA ARG A 399 -44.51 -1.48 -10.33
C ARG A 399 -44.88 -0.18 -11.03
N GLN A 400 -44.10 0.90 -10.84
CA GLN A 400 -44.33 2.21 -11.43
C GLN A 400 -45.75 2.74 -11.17
N ALA A 401 -46.21 2.61 -9.93
CA ALA A 401 -47.56 3.03 -9.53
C ALA A 401 -47.75 4.56 -9.74
N PRO A 402 -48.97 5.03 -10.09
CA PRO A 402 -49.26 6.44 -10.35
C PRO A 402 -48.76 7.39 -9.26
N GLU A 403 -48.96 7.01 -8.00
CA GLU A 403 -48.60 7.81 -6.82
C GLU A 403 -47.10 8.07 -6.73
N VAL A 404 -46.27 7.19 -7.31
CA VAL A 404 -44.82 7.36 -7.36
C VAL A 404 -44.44 8.51 -8.27
N TRP A 405 -45.17 8.73 -9.37
CA TRP A 405 -44.90 9.80 -10.33
C TRP A 405 -45.24 11.16 -9.74
N ASP A 406 -46.36 11.28 -9.03
CA ASP A 406 -46.77 12.51 -8.35
C ASP A 406 -45.73 12.93 -7.30
N VAL A 407 -45.28 11.95 -6.52
CA VAL A 407 -44.21 12.14 -5.52
C VAL A 407 -42.88 12.51 -6.18
N LEU A 408 -42.53 11.88 -7.30
CA LEU A 408 -41.30 12.17 -8.01
C LEU A 408 -41.29 13.61 -8.56
N GLU A 409 -42.40 14.06 -9.14
CA GLU A 409 -42.53 15.42 -9.67
C GLU A 409 -42.43 16.47 -8.55
N GLU A 410 -42.98 16.19 -7.37
CA GLU A 410 -42.84 17.03 -6.19
C GLU A 410 -41.37 17.13 -5.73
N ILE A 411 -40.67 15.99 -5.63
CA ILE A 411 -39.27 15.92 -5.16
C ILE A 411 -38.31 16.65 -6.11
N ILE A 412 -38.56 16.59 -7.41
CA ILE A 412 -37.71 17.17 -8.44
C ILE A 412 -37.77 18.71 -8.43
N LYS A 413 -38.90 19.29 -8.04
CA LYS A 413 -39.07 20.74 -7.98
C LYS A 413 -38.10 21.35 -6.95
N GLY A 414 -37.18 22.19 -7.44
CA GLY A 414 -36.16 22.83 -6.61
C GLY A 414 -34.95 21.95 -6.27
N HIS A 415 -34.84 20.75 -6.85
CA HIS A 415 -33.69 19.86 -6.65
C HIS A 415 -32.80 19.81 -7.90
N PRO A 416 -31.73 20.62 -7.99
CA PRO A 416 -30.87 20.63 -9.17
C PRO A 416 -30.08 19.33 -9.31
N VAL A 417 -29.72 19.00 -10.55
CA VAL A 417 -28.82 17.91 -10.93
C VAL A 417 -27.59 18.46 -11.63
N LEU A 418 -26.45 17.80 -11.46
CA LEU A 418 -25.22 18.16 -12.14
C LEU A 418 -25.07 17.33 -13.43
N LEU A 419 -24.92 18.01 -14.56
CA LEU A 419 -24.52 17.39 -15.82
C LEU A 419 -23.03 17.60 -16.05
N ASN A 420 -22.35 16.58 -16.56
CA ASN A 420 -20.93 16.59 -16.87
C ASN A 420 -20.66 15.83 -18.18
N ARG A 421 -19.74 16.33 -19.00
CA ARG A 421 -19.23 15.64 -20.19
C ARG A 421 -17.76 15.28 -20.02
N ALA A 422 -17.40 14.06 -20.39
CA ALA A 422 -16.01 13.62 -20.42
C ALA A 422 -15.42 13.83 -21.84
N PRO A 423 -14.20 14.38 -21.99
CA PRO A 423 -13.30 14.87 -20.94
C PRO A 423 -13.66 16.29 -20.42
N THR A 424 -13.59 16.49 -19.10
CA THR A 424 -13.81 17.82 -18.49
C THR A 424 -12.53 18.67 -18.58
N LEU A 425 -12.48 19.59 -19.54
CA LEU A 425 -11.29 20.43 -19.79
C LEU A 425 -11.23 21.67 -18.89
N HIS A 426 -12.38 22.21 -18.49
CA HIS A 426 -12.49 23.42 -17.68
C HIS A 426 -13.76 23.38 -16.83
N ARG A 427 -13.89 24.32 -15.89
CA ARG A 427 -15.02 24.39 -14.93
C ARG A 427 -16.41 24.37 -15.59
N LEU A 428 -16.55 24.93 -16.80
CA LEU A 428 -17.85 25.00 -17.49
C LEU A 428 -18.35 23.64 -18.01
N GLY A 429 -17.51 22.59 -17.98
CA GLY A 429 -17.91 21.24 -18.36
C GLY A 429 -18.73 20.51 -17.28
N ILE A 430 -18.98 21.15 -16.13
CA ILE A 430 -19.91 20.71 -15.10
C ILE A 430 -20.85 21.86 -14.80
N GLN A 431 -22.15 21.65 -14.98
CA GLN A 431 -23.17 22.67 -14.72
C GLN A 431 -24.38 22.06 -14.02
N ALA A 432 -25.08 22.88 -13.25
CA ALA A 432 -26.29 22.50 -12.54
C ALA A 432 -27.53 22.89 -13.35
N PHE A 433 -28.52 22.00 -13.42
CA PHE A 433 -29.79 22.22 -14.09
C PHE A 433 -30.96 21.73 -13.24
N GLU A 434 -32.11 22.37 -13.41
CA GLU A 434 -33.38 21.87 -12.90
C GLU A 434 -33.89 20.74 -13.80
N PRO A 435 -34.12 19.52 -13.28
CA PRO A 435 -34.59 18.43 -14.11
C PRO A 435 -36.08 18.59 -14.44
N VAL A 436 -36.41 18.43 -15.71
CA VAL A 436 -37.78 18.32 -16.22
C VAL A 436 -37.98 16.86 -16.63
N LEU A 437 -38.98 16.20 -16.06
CA LEU A 437 -39.27 14.80 -16.38
C LEU A 437 -39.69 14.67 -17.85
N ILE A 438 -39.00 13.81 -18.59
CA ILE A 438 -39.32 13.51 -19.98
C ILE A 438 -39.52 12.01 -20.20
N GLU A 439 -40.31 11.69 -21.22
CA GLU A 439 -40.41 10.33 -21.75
C GLU A 439 -39.18 9.97 -22.59
N GLY A 440 -38.93 8.66 -22.67
CA GLY A 440 -37.78 8.10 -23.38
C GLY A 440 -36.57 7.87 -22.47
N LYS A 441 -35.41 7.68 -23.09
CA LYS A 441 -34.16 7.28 -22.38
C LYS A 441 -33.04 8.31 -22.48
N ALA A 442 -33.14 9.28 -23.37
CA ALA A 442 -32.08 10.25 -23.64
C ALA A 442 -32.23 11.52 -22.83
N ILE A 443 -31.11 12.13 -22.42
CA ILE A 443 -31.11 13.41 -21.69
C ILE A 443 -31.29 14.54 -22.71
N ARG A 444 -32.17 15.50 -22.42
CA ARG A 444 -32.31 16.69 -23.26
C ARG A 444 -31.55 17.86 -22.67
N ILE A 445 -30.75 18.54 -23.48
CA ILE A 445 -30.01 19.74 -23.05
C ILE A 445 -30.33 20.94 -23.94
N HIS A 446 -30.22 22.13 -23.37
CA HIS A 446 -30.43 23.37 -24.09
C HIS A 446 -29.31 23.61 -25.13
N PRO A 447 -29.61 24.01 -26.38
CA PRO A 447 -28.58 24.17 -27.42
C PRO A 447 -27.44 25.14 -27.05
N LEU A 448 -27.76 26.22 -26.32
CA LEU A 448 -26.74 27.22 -25.91
C LEU A 448 -25.70 26.69 -24.91
N VAL A 449 -25.97 25.58 -24.20
CA VAL A 449 -24.98 25.01 -23.27
C VAL A 449 -24.01 24.06 -23.95
N CYS A 450 -24.30 23.62 -25.19
CA CYS A 450 -23.46 22.69 -25.94
C CYS A 450 -22.04 23.21 -26.16
N SER A 451 -21.88 24.51 -26.41
CA SER A 451 -20.56 25.15 -26.57
C SER A 451 -19.70 25.05 -25.31
N ALA A 452 -20.33 25.18 -24.14
CA ALA A 452 -19.66 25.04 -22.84
C ALA A 452 -19.29 23.58 -22.53
N PHE A 453 -20.12 22.61 -22.91
CA PHE A 453 -19.77 21.19 -22.78
C PHE A 453 -18.83 20.70 -23.88
N ASN A 454 -18.63 21.51 -24.93
CA ASN A 454 -18.00 21.12 -26.19
C ASN A 454 -18.65 19.85 -26.76
N ALA A 455 -19.98 19.80 -26.70
CA ALA A 455 -20.80 18.64 -27.05
C ALA A 455 -21.61 18.86 -28.31
N ASP A 456 -21.85 17.80 -29.07
CA ASP A 456 -22.76 17.73 -30.19
C ASP A 456 -23.74 16.56 -30.04
N PHE A 457 -24.60 16.32 -31.04
CA PHE A 457 -25.71 15.36 -30.93
C PHE A 457 -25.51 14.14 -31.83
N ASP A 458 -24.26 13.71 -32.05
CA ASP A 458 -23.89 12.58 -32.91
C ASP A 458 -23.65 11.27 -32.15
N GLY A 459 -23.72 11.29 -30.82
CA GLY A 459 -23.54 10.11 -29.95
C GLY A 459 -22.99 10.38 -28.55
N ASP A 460 -22.69 11.64 -28.22
CA ASP A 460 -22.22 12.12 -26.92
C ASP A 460 -23.10 11.75 -25.71
#